data_AF-A0A437QG60-F1
#
_entry.id   AF-A0A437QG60-F1
#
_cell.length_a   1.000
_cell.length_b   1.000
_cell.length_c   1.000
_cell.angle_alpha   90.00
_cell.angle_beta   90.00
_cell.angle_gamma   90.00
#
_symmetry.space_group_name_H-M   'P 1'
#
loop_
_entity.id
_entity.type
_entity.pdbx_description
1 polymer ?
#
loop_
_entity_poly.entity_id
_entity_poly.type
_entity_poly.pdbx_seq_one_letter_code
_entity_poly.pdbx_strand_id
1 'polypeptide(L)'
;MVSYDQVKQLCDAWQAAGQPIDLDAIATALEAPAAQVQTWYTLWQNEQQAPDFSTEFINAFRQQATAFTRNFTAQLQQELLSAQQQQSELQLLLQQSADDQVFFTNQIAQQQTEIAALNQTLQQAAAEKAQLETAAEQHHQQTSLLSKNLEQLQLQQDSTRQERDQAQAETAEFKQTVALIRQQLAEQQQQIQAEQQQAQSLNAQLQAVAEQLQNSTQDAERSEQGRQQLQQELAQSLALQQQTTAENHSLQQQLQSASQQLSATETLQQQQAQQLQQQQELLVANTEQLTQTTANYELHLQQFSTQLAAGVQIQQQSSQELARLMQQLTQSEQAHTAANQQIAQLQQQINCQQQNGADVDQQVQQLQQQLSAQLQQQQEREQQLELQKNQLAQEQTALQQVLAQQQAQAVEEQQQLQQQLTDSGQQLAALHAEFEAVQQQLQNSELPAMKAELQQAQQTQQQQQLQLQQQQLELAAQAQLITSLKTEMPDHETQLRQLQETNILLKQQNASAAEHHSTQRETIKQLRENLAQLRETSQLAQAAQQQLSEQNQQLLEQVSFVKTNSASTIERLTRNWEQAQAKIRNLEQGSLA
;
A
#
# COMPACT_ATOMS: atom_id res chain seq x y z
N MET A 1 75.42 -97.15 -124.41
CA MET A 1 75.99 -95.79 -124.27
C MET A 1 76.30 -95.59 -122.81
N VAL A 2 77.54 -95.27 -122.46
CA VAL A 2 77.96 -95.03 -121.07
C VAL A 2 77.64 -93.59 -120.68
N SER A 3 77.06 -93.39 -119.50
CA SER A 3 76.80 -92.06 -118.93
C SER A 3 77.88 -91.63 -117.92
N TYR A 4 77.96 -90.33 -117.67
CA TYR A 4 78.89 -89.76 -116.69
C TYR A 4 78.73 -90.39 -115.29
N ASP A 5 77.48 -90.57 -114.83
CA ASP A 5 77.19 -91.11 -113.50
C ASP A 5 77.70 -92.56 -113.31
N GLN A 6 77.68 -93.37 -114.37
CA GLN A 6 78.20 -94.74 -114.34
C GLN A 6 79.73 -94.76 -114.20
N VAL A 7 80.43 -93.87 -114.91
CA VAL A 7 81.88 -93.70 -114.77
C VAL A 7 82.22 -93.16 -113.38
N LYS A 8 81.49 -92.15 -112.91
CA LYS A 8 81.69 -91.51 -111.61
C LYS A 8 81.48 -92.48 -110.44
N GLN A 9 80.36 -93.20 -110.38
CA GLN A 9 80.10 -94.19 -109.32
C GLN A 9 81.18 -95.28 -109.26
N LEU A 10 81.67 -95.72 -110.42
CA LEU A 10 82.69 -96.76 -110.51
C LEU A 10 84.08 -96.23 -110.10
N CYS A 11 84.45 -95.02 -110.49
CA CYS A 11 85.68 -94.36 -110.05
C CYS A 11 85.66 -94.03 -108.54
N ASP A 12 84.56 -93.48 -108.03
CA ASP A 12 84.39 -93.16 -106.60
C ASP A 12 84.45 -94.44 -105.74
N ALA A 13 83.83 -95.54 -106.19
CA ALA A 13 83.90 -96.83 -105.51
C ALA A 13 85.31 -97.44 -105.53
N TRP A 14 86.04 -97.36 -106.64
CA TRP A 14 87.41 -97.85 -106.74
C TRP A 14 88.40 -97.00 -105.94
N GLN A 15 88.18 -95.67 -105.87
CA GLN A 15 88.96 -94.75 -105.03
C GLN A 15 88.75 -95.08 -103.55
N ALA A 16 87.51 -95.29 -103.12
CA ALA A 16 87.19 -95.70 -101.74
C ALA A 16 87.75 -97.09 -101.37
N ALA A 17 87.89 -97.99 -102.35
CA ALA A 17 88.49 -99.31 -102.19
C ALA A 17 90.03 -99.33 -102.31
N GLY A 18 90.67 -98.21 -102.67
CA GLY A 18 92.13 -98.11 -102.85
C GLY A 18 92.68 -98.89 -104.05
N GLN A 19 91.87 -99.16 -105.07
CA GLN A 19 92.30 -99.85 -106.28
C GLN A 19 92.88 -98.86 -107.34
N PRO A 20 93.83 -99.30 -108.18
CA PRO A 20 94.34 -98.46 -109.27
C PRO A 20 93.24 -98.21 -110.32
N ILE A 21 93.00 -96.93 -110.62
CA ILE A 21 91.93 -96.50 -111.53
C ILE A 21 92.52 -96.20 -112.91
N ASP A 22 92.74 -97.26 -113.69
CA ASP A 22 93.23 -97.17 -115.07
C ASP A 22 92.10 -97.11 -116.11
N LEU A 23 92.33 -96.36 -117.19
CA LEU A 23 91.34 -96.13 -118.25
C LEU A 23 90.86 -97.41 -118.95
N ASP A 24 91.77 -98.36 -119.18
CA ASP A 24 91.42 -99.67 -119.78
C ASP A 24 90.60 -100.55 -118.81
N ALA A 25 90.84 -100.43 -117.50
CA ALA A 25 90.05 -101.16 -116.49
C ALA A 25 88.60 -100.65 -116.45
N ILE A 26 88.40 -99.33 -116.50
CA ILE A 26 87.04 -98.73 -116.58
C ILE A 26 86.36 -99.11 -117.90
N ALA A 27 87.08 -99.04 -119.02
CA ALA A 27 86.54 -99.38 -120.34
C ALA A 27 86.10 -100.85 -120.44
N THR A 28 86.85 -101.76 -119.80
CA THR A 28 86.51 -103.19 -119.70
C THR A 28 85.32 -103.40 -118.76
N ALA A 29 85.27 -102.73 -117.61
CA ALA A 29 84.19 -102.89 -116.63
C ALA A 29 82.83 -102.35 -117.09
N LEU A 30 82.81 -101.41 -118.06
CA LEU A 30 81.59 -100.80 -118.62
C LEU A 30 81.26 -101.27 -120.05
N GLU A 31 81.97 -102.29 -120.57
CA GLU A 31 81.83 -102.85 -121.92
C GLU A 31 81.72 -101.79 -123.04
N ALA A 32 82.61 -100.79 -123.01
CA ALA A 32 82.50 -99.61 -123.88
C ALA A 32 83.84 -99.17 -124.50
N PRO A 33 83.82 -98.49 -125.67
CA PRO A 33 85.04 -97.98 -126.29
C PRO A 33 85.75 -96.97 -125.38
N ALA A 34 87.04 -97.16 -125.14
CA ALA A 34 87.85 -96.31 -124.25
C ALA A 34 87.74 -94.81 -124.56
N ALA A 35 87.58 -94.43 -125.83
CA ALA A 35 87.39 -93.04 -126.26
C ALA A 35 86.11 -92.36 -125.71
N GLN A 36 85.04 -93.12 -125.42
CA GLN A 36 83.83 -92.57 -124.78
C GLN A 36 84.02 -92.43 -123.26
N VAL A 37 84.75 -93.36 -122.65
CA VAL A 37 85.07 -93.36 -121.22
C VAL A 37 86.06 -92.25 -120.88
N GLN A 38 87.06 -91.99 -121.73
CA GLN A 38 88.10 -90.99 -121.52
C GLN A 38 87.55 -89.58 -121.28
N THR A 39 86.54 -89.15 -122.04
CA THR A 39 85.89 -87.84 -121.86
C THR A 39 85.29 -87.70 -120.47
N TRP A 40 84.59 -88.73 -119.99
CA TRP A 40 83.93 -88.73 -118.67
C TRP A 40 84.92 -88.91 -117.52
N TYR A 41 85.95 -89.76 -117.69
CA TYR A 41 87.04 -89.92 -116.73
C TYR A 41 87.82 -88.62 -116.54
N THR A 42 88.13 -87.89 -117.62
CA THR A 42 88.79 -86.58 -117.54
C THR A 42 87.92 -85.54 -116.83
N LEU A 43 86.59 -85.60 -117.02
CA LEU A 43 85.64 -84.71 -116.34
C LEU A 43 85.59 -85.00 -114.83
N TRP A 44 85.54 -86.27 -114.45
CA TRP A 44 85.62 -86.71 -113.05
C TRP A 44 86.95 -86.33 -112.39
N GLN A 45 88.06 -86.50 -113.11
CA GLN A 45 89.38 -86.10 -112.63
C GLN A 45 89.49 -84.58 -112.39
N ASN A 46 88.79 -83.76 -113.19
CA ASN A 46 88.67 -82.32 -112.96
C ASN A 46 87.70 -81.97 -111.80
N GLU A 47 86.64 -82.75 -111.55
CA GLU A 47 85.79 -82.56 -110.35
C GLU A 47 86.52 -82.92 -109.04
N GLN A 48 87.43 -83.91 -109.08
CA GLN A 48 88.26 -84.30 -107.94
C GLN A 48 89.42 -83.30 -107.68
N GLN A 49 89.75 -82.44 -108.64
CA GLN A 49 90.60 -81.28 -108.38
C GLN A 49 89.80 -80.21 -107.66
N ALA A 50 89.93 -80.19 -106.32
CA ALA A 50 89.52 -79.03 -105.55
C ALA A 50 90.20 -77.77 -106.15
N PRO A 51 89.45 -76.67 -106.39
CA PRO A 51 90.06 -75.44 -106.88
C PRO A 51 91.15 -75.00 -105.89
N ASP A 52 92.39 -74.92 -106.39
CA ASP A 52 93.58 -74.62 -105.59
C ASP A 52 93.61 -73.12 -105.23
N PHE A 53 92.70 -72.75 -104.33
CA PHE A 53 92.70 -71.44 -103.70
C PHE A 53 93.99 -71.28 -102.92
N SER A 54 94.78 -70.27 -103.26
CA SER A 54 96.03 -70.01 -102.55
C SER A 54 95.79 -69.94 -101.05
N THR A 55 96.73 -70.47 -100.27
CA THR A 55 96.69 -70.39 -98.80
C THR A 55 96.55 -68.95 -98.30
N GLU A 56 97.04 -67.98 -99.08
CA GLU A 56 96.84 -66.55 -98.88
C GLU A 56 95.36 -66.13 -99.01
N PHE A 57 94.63 -66.55 -100.05
CA PHE A 57 93.19 -66.28 -100.18
C PHE A 57 92.38 -66.90 -99.04
N ILE A 58 92.65 -68.16 -98.68
CA ILE A 58 91.96 -68.85 -97.57
C ILE A 58 92.22 -68.12 -96.25
N ASN A 59 93.45 -67.65 -96.01
CA ASN A 59 93.80 -66.88 -94.82
C ASN A 59 93.15 -65.49 -94.81
N ALA A 60 93.15 -64.77 -95.93
CA ALA A 60 92.49 -63.47 -96.06
C ALA A 60 90.98 -63.57 -95.84
N PHE A 61 90.31 -64.56 -96.46
CA PHE A 61 88.89 -64.82 -96.25
C PHE A 61 88.58 -65.17 -94.79
N ARG A 62 89.39 -66.03 -94.14
CA ARG A 62 89.24 -66.34 -92.71
C ARG A 62 89.43 -65.11 -91.81
N GLN A 63 90.39 -64.24 -92.11
CA GLN A 63 90.59 -62.99 -91.38
C GLN A 63 89.38 -62.05 -91.54
N GLN A 64 88.88 -61.87 -92.77
CA GLN A 64 87.73 -61.02 -93.05
C GLN A 64 86.44 -61.57 -92.42
N ALA A 65 86.20 -62.89 -92.51
CA ALA A 65 85.08 -63.54 -91.84
C ALA A 65 85.16 -63.38 -90.31
N THR A 66 86.35 -63.59 -89.73
CA THR A 66 86.57 -63.41 -88.28
C THR A 66 86.35 -61.95 -87.85
N ALA A 67 86.80 -60.98 -88.64
CA ALA A 67 86.57 -59.56 -88.38
C ALA A 67 85.08 -59.19 -88.47
N PHE A 68 84.38 -59.69 -89.50
CA PHE A 68 82.94 -59.49 -89.66
C PHE A 68 82.16 -60.09 -88.49
N THR A 69 82.42 -61.36 -88.13
CA THR A 69 81.76 -62.01 -86.98
C THR A 69 82.04 -61.27 -85.69
N ARG A 70 83.28 -60.84 -85.43
CA ARG A 70 83.61 -60.05 -84.22
C ARG A 70 82.83 -58.74 -84.15
N ASN A 71 82.79 -57.98 -85.25
CA ASN A 71 82.07 -56.71 -85.31
C ASN A 71 80.56 -56.91 -85.13
N PHE A 72 79.98 -57.91 -85.80
CA PHE A 72 78.56 -58.24 -85.68
C PHE A 72 78.17 -58.76 -84.28
N THR A 73 79.01 -59.60 -83.66
CA THR A 73 78.80 -60.04 -82.27
C THR A 73 78.94 -58.88 -81.28
N ALA A 74 79.89 -57.95 -81.49
CA ALA A 74 80.02 -56.76 -80.66
C ALA A 74 78.80 -55.84 -80.77
N GLN A 75 78.27 -55.63 -81.99
CA GLN A 75 77.04 -54.87 -82.21
C GLN A 75 75.85 -55.53 -81.52
N LEU A 76 75.64 -56.84 -81.68
CA LEU A 76 74.56 -57.56 -80.99
C LEU A 76 74.67 -57.50 -79.46
N GLN A 77 75.89 -57.55 -78.91
CA GLN A 77 76.10 -57.38 -77.46
C GLN A 77 75.74 -55.95 -77.00
N GLN A 78 76.08 -54.93 -77.80
CA GLN A 78 75.73 -53.54 -77.51
C GLN A 78 74.22 -53.30 -77.59
N GLU A 79 73.54 -53.85 -78.60
CA GLU A 79 72.09 -53.78 -78.74
C GLU A 79 71.37 -54.50 -77.58
N LEU A 80 71.87 -55.68 -77.17
CA LEU A 80 71.31 -56.43 -76.04
C LEU A 80 71.51 -55.69 -74.70
N LEU A 81 72.67 -55.07 -74.47
CA LEU A 81 72.90 -54.23 -73.29
C LEU A 81 72.00 -52.99 -73.29
N SER A 82 71.83 -52.34 -74.44
CA SER A 82 70.92 -51.20 -74.60
C SER A 82 69.47 -51.59 -74.33
N ALA A 83 69.03 -52.76 -74.80
CA ALA A 83 67.68 -53.28 -74.55
C ALA A 83 67.47 -53.63 -73.06
N GLN A 84 68.46 -54.23 -72.40
CA GLN A 84 68.41 -54.48 -70.96
C GLN A 84 68.37 -53.19 -70.12
N GLN A 85 69.10 -52.15 -70.53
CA GLN A 85 69.04 -50.84 -69.88
C GLN A 85 67.65 -50.20 -70.05
N GLN A 86 67.11 -50.18 -71.27
CA GLN A 86 65.75 -49.66 -71.51
C GLN A 86 64.68 -50.44 -70.74
N GLN A 87 64.86 -51.76 -70.58
CA GLN A 87 63.95 -52.59 -69.78
C GLN A 87 63.99 -52.23 -68.29
N SER A 88 65.17 -51.96 -67.72
CA SER A 88 65.28 -51.57 -66.31
C SER A 88 64.77 -50.15 -66.06
N GLU A 89 64.98 -49.22 -66.99
CA GLU A 89 64.40 -47.87 -66.96
C GLU A 89 62.86 -47.92 -67.02
N LEU A 90 62.28 -48.72 -67.92
CA LEU A 90 60.82 -48.94 -67.98
C LEU A 90 60.27 -49.57 -66.69
N GLN A 91 61.00 -50.53 -66.11
CA GLN A 91 60.58 -51.18 -64.86
C GLN A 91 60.62 -50.22 -63.67
N LEU A 92 61.60 -49.32 -63.61
CA LEU A 92 61.66 -48.24 -62.62
C LEU A 92 60.50 -47.24 -62.81
N LEU A 93 60.18 -46.88 -64.06
CA LEU A 93 59.07 -45.97 -64.37
C LEU A 93 57.71 -46.57 -63.98
N LEU A 94 57.52 -47.88 -64.20
CA LEU A 94 56.35 -48.64 -63.76
C LEU A 94 56.24 -48.68 -62.24
N GLN A 95 57.35 -48.87 -61.52
CA GLN A 95 57.37 -48.83 -60.06
C GLN A 95 56.99 -47.44 -59.54
N GLN A 96 57.59 -46.38 -60.08
CA GLN A 96 57.25 -44.99 -59.73
C GLN A 96 55.78 -44.68 -60.00
N SER A 97 55.23 -45.10 -61.15
CA SER A 97 53.81 -44.92 -61.46
C SER A 97 52.88 -45.70 -60.53
N ALA A 98 53.30 -46.85 -60.00
CA ALA A 98 52.53 -47.61 -59.01
C ALA A 98 52.58 -46.93 -57.63
N ASP A 99 53.75 -46.45 -57.21
CA ASP A 99 53.94 -45.73 -55.95
C ASP A 99 53.13 -44.40 -55.96
N ASP A 100 53.15 -43.66 -57.07
CA ASP A 100 52.32 -42.46 -57.28
C ASP A 100 50.82 -42.78 -57.24
N GLN A 101 50.36 -43.88 -57.86
CA GLN A 101 48.95 -44.29 -57.76
C GLN A 101 48.54 -44.60 -56.32
N VAL A 102 49.39 -45.28 -55.55
CA VAL A 102 49.13 -45.56 -54.13
C VAL A 102 49.10 -44.25 -53.32
N PHE A 103 50.01 -43.31 -53.60
CA PHE A 103 50.02 -42.00 -52.96
C PHE A 103 48.72 -41.22 -53.21
N PHE A 104 48.29 -41.07 -54.47
CA PHE A 104 47.05 -40.37 -54.81
C PHE A 104 45.81 -41.09 -54.28
N THR A 105 45.78 -42.42 -54.28
CA THR A 105 44.66 -43.21 -53.72
C THR A 105 44.52 -42.96 -52.22
N ASN A 106 45.63 -42.97 -51.47
CA ASN A 106 45.63 -42.67 -50.04
C ASN A 106 45.23 -41.20 -49.78
N GLN A 107 45.70 -40.25 -50.59
CA GLN A 107 45.33 -38.84 -50.47
C GLN A 107 43.81 -38.62 -50.69
N ILE A 108 43.22 -39.28 -51.70
CA ILE A 108 41.78 -39.22 -51.97
C ILE A 108 40.99 -39.86 -50.80
N ALA A 109 41.42 -41.01 -50.28
CA ALA A 109 40.78 -41.65 -49.13
C ALA A 109 40.84 -40.78 -47.87
N GLN A 110 41.96 -40.09 -47.64
CA GLN A 110 42.11 -39.15 -46.53
C GLN A 110 41.15 -37.95 -46.68
N GLN A 111 41.07 -37.34 -47.87
CA GLN A 111 40.13 -36.24 -48.15
C GLN A 111 38.67 -36.69 -48.00
N GLN A 112 38.30 -37.89 -48.45
CA GLN A 112 36.95 -38.43 -48.26
C GLN A 112 36.61 -38.60 -46.77
N THR A 113 37.57 -39.04 -45.96
CA THR A 113 37.40 -39.17 -44.50
C THR A 113 37.22 -37.81 -43.83
N GLU A 114 37.99 -36.80 -44.25
CA GLU A 114 37.88 -35.42 -43.75
C GLU A 114 36.55 -34.75 -44.14
N ILE A 115 36.08 -34.97 -45.37
CA ILE A 115 34.75 -34.54 -45.83
C ILE A 115 33.62 -35.24 -45.05
N ALA A 116 33.77 -36.53 -44.74
CA ALA A 116 32.79 -37.26 -43.93
C ALA A 116 32.72 -36.70 -42.50
N ALA A 117 33.88 -36.42 -41.88
CA ALA A 117 33.96 -35.81 -40.56
C ALA A 117 33.33 -34.40 -40.55
N LEU A 118 33.65 -33.55 -41.53
CA LEU A 118 33.06 -32.20 -41.67
C LEU A 118 31.53 -32.25 -41.82
N ASN A 119 31.00 -33.19 -42.61
CA ASN A 119 29.55 -33.37 -42.74
C ASN A 119 28.90 -33.82 -41.42
N GLN A 120 29.56 -34.67 -40.63
CA GLN A 120 29.07 -35.09 -39.31
C GLN A 120 29.05 -33.90 -38.33
N THR A 121 30.11 -33.08 -38.29
CA THR A 121 30.14 -31.86 -37.47
C THR A 121 29.06 -30.86 -37.90
N LEU A 122 28.80 -30.71 -39.20
CA LEU A 122 27.76 -29.82 -39.72
C LEU A 122 26.35 -30.32 -39.37
N GLN A 123 26.11 -31.64 -39.37
CA GLN A 123 24.86 -32.23 -38.88
C GLN A 123 24.69 -32.04 -37.37
N GLN A 124 25.75 -32.18 -36.57
CA GLN A 124 25.71 -31.90 -35.13
C GLN A 124 25.38 -30.43 -34.84
N ALA A 125 26.06 -29.50 -35.50
CA ALA A 125 25.77 -28.07 -35.38
C ALA A 125 24.34 -27.70 -35.82
N ALA A 126 23.80 -28.37 -36.85
CA ALA A 126 22.41 -28.20 -37.26
C ALA A 126 21.41 -28.73 -36.21
N ALA A 127 21.71 -29.87 -35.56
CA ALA A 127 20.90 -30.42 -34.48
C ALA A 127 20.94 -29.54 -33.21
N GLU A 128 22.12 -29.06 -32.82
CA GLU A 128 22.30 -28.09 -31.73
C GLU A 128 21.54 -26.80 -32.00
N LYS A 129 21.62 -26.25 -33.23
CA LYS A 129 20.83 -25.08 -33.63
C LYS A 129 19.33 -25.32 -33.48
N ALA A 130 18.82 -26.46 -33.96
CA ALA A 130 17.39 -26.78 -33.84
C ALA A 130 16.94 -26.94 -32.38
N GLN A 131 17.79 -27.50 -31.51
CA GLN A 131 17.53 -27.56 -30.06
C GLN A 131 17.50 -26.17 -29.43
N LEU A 132 18.43 -25.28 -29.78
CA LEU A 132 18.47 -23.90 -29.30
C LEU A 132 17.27 -23.09 -29.79
N GLU A 133 16.83 -23.25 -31.05
CA GLU A 133 15.61 -22.63 -31.57
C GLU A 133 14.37 -23.11 -30.81
N THR A 134 14.25 -24.42 -30.55
CA THR A 134 13.15 -24.99 -29.75
C THR A 134 13.15 -24.47 -28.30
N ALA A 135 14.32 -24.36 -27.68
CA ALA A 135 14.46 -23.82 -26.32
C ALA A 135 14.12 -22.32 -26.27
N ALA A 136 14.51 -21.55 -27.28
CA ALA A 136 14.15 -20.14 -27.39
C ALA A 136 12.64 -19.92 -27.56
N GLU A 137 11.96 -20.77 -28.35
CA GLU A 137 10.50 -20.75 -28.48
C GLU A 137 9.80 -21.09 -27.15
N GLN A 138 10.28 -22.10 -26.42
CA GLN A 138 9.75 -22.44 -25.08
C GLN A 138 9.93 -21.29 -24.09
N HIS A 139 11.11 -20.67 -24.03
CA HIS A 139 11.34 -19.49 -23.20
C HIS A 139 10.43 -18.33 -23.61
N HIS A 140 10.25 -18.07 -24.90
CA HIS A 140 9.35 -17.02 -25.38
C HIS A 140 7.89 -17.25 -24.96
N GLN A 141 7.39 -18.49 -25.06
CA GLN A 141 6.06 -18.87 -24.56
C GLN A 141 5.95 -18.67 -23.05
N GLN A 142 6.97 -19.05 -22.29
CA GLN A 142 7.00 -18.88 -20.83
C GLN A 142 7.01 -17.40 -20.43
N THR A 143 7.80 -16.55 -21.11
CA THR A 143 7.78 -15.09 -20.93
C THR A 143 6.42 -14.50 -21.30
N SER A 144 5.77 -14.97 -22.37
CA SER A 144 4.43 -14.53 -22.75
C SER A 144 3.38 -14.84 -21.67
N LEU A 145 3.42 -16.04 -21.08
CA LEU A 145 2.55 -16.42 -19.96
C LEU A 145 2.81 -15.58 -18.71
N LEU A 146 4.08 -15.38 -18.35
CA LEU A 146 4.46 -14.51 -17.22
C LEU A 146 4.01 -13.06 -17.42
N SER A 147 4.12 -12.53 -18.65
CA SER A 147 3.65 -11.19 -18.99
C SER A 147 2.15 -11.05 -18.82
N LYS A 148 1.35 -12.04 -19.26
CA LYS A 148 -0.11 -12.05 -19.05
C LYS A 148 -0.49 -12.14 -17.58
N ASN A 149 0.23 -12.94 -16.80
CA ASN A 149 0.00 -13.04 -15.36
C ASN A 149 0.32 -11.71 -14.64
N LEU A 150 1.40 -11.02 -15.04
CA LEU A 150 1.74 -9.69 -14.55
C LEU A 150 0.65 -8.66 -14.89
N GLU A 151 0.18 -8.65 -16.14
CA GLU A 151 -0.89 -7.76 -16.61
C GLU A 151 -2.21 -8.00 -15.83
N GLN A 152 -2.54 -9.26 -15.54
CA GLN A 152 -3.70 -9.62 -14.71
C GLN A 152 -3.53 -9.21 -13.23
N LEU A 153 -2.35 -9.42 -12.64
CA LEU A 153 -2.01 -8.97 -11.29
C LEU A 153 -2.09 -7.44 -11.17
N GLN A 154 -1.65 -6.72 -12.20
CA GLN A 154 -1.68 -5.26 -12.26
C GLN A 154 -3.13 -4.76 -12.33
N LEU A 155 -3.99 -5.39 -13.14
CA LEU A 155 -5.42 -5.10 -13.18
C LEU A 155 -6.11 -5.32 -11.80
N GLN A 156 -5.72 -6.39 -11.10
CA GLN A 156 -6.23 -6.70 -9.76
C GLN A 156 -5.72 -5.70 -8.70
N GLN A 157 -4.48 -5.22 -8.84
CA GLN A 157 -3.91 -4.16 -8.01
C GLN A 157 -4.64 -2.83 -8.22
N ASP A 158 -5.00 -2.49 -9.46
CA ASP A 158 -5.76 -1.27 -9.76
C ASP A 158 -7.21 -1.37 -9.25
N SER A 159 -7.88 -2.52 -9.36
CA SER A 159 -9.22 -2.76 -8.77
C SER A 159 -9.19 -2.58 -7.24
N THR A 160 -8.27 -3.25 -6.55
CA THR A 160 -8.16 -3.15 -5.08
C THR A 160 -7.69 -1.76 -4.62
N ARG A 161 -7.00 -1.00 -5.47
CA ARG A 161 -6.70 0.41 -5.23
C ARG A 161 -7.95 1.28 -5.37
N GLN A 162 -8.75 1.07 -6.41
CA GLN A 162 -10.02 1.78 -6.60
C GLN A 162 -11.00 1.51 -5.44
N GLU A 163 -11.15 0.25 -5.03
CA GLU A 163 -11.97 -0.14 -3.87
C GLU A 163 -11.50 0.55 -2.57
N ARG A 164 -10.17 0.62 -2.35
CA ARG A 164 -9.60 1.32 -1.20
C ARG A 164 -9.85 2.82 -1.25
N ASP A 165 -9.65 3.45 -2.41
CA ASP A 165 -9.81 4.90 -2.58
C ASP A 165 -11.30 5.28 -2.43
N GLN A 166 -12.23 4.41 -2.87
CA GLN A 166 -13.67 4.53 -2.62
C GLN A 166 -14.02 4.38 -1.13
N ALA A 167 -13.52 3.33 -0.45
CA ALA A 167 -13.74 3.16 0.99
C ALA A 167 -13.15 4.30 1.83
N GLN A 168 -12.06 4.94 1.38
CA GLN A 168 -11.51 6.15 1.99
C GLN A 168 -12.42 7.37 1.79
N ALA A 169 -13.04 7.52 0.62
CA ALA A 169 -14.03 8.58 0.36
C ALA A 169 -15.27 8.41 1.25
N GLU A 170 -15.85 7.20 1.30
CA GLU A 170 -16.98 6.87 2.19
C GLU A 170 -16.62 7.13 3.66
N THR A 171 -15.41 6.73 4.11
CA THR A 171 -14.92 7.03 5.46
C THR A 171 -14.78 8.53 5.73
N ALA A 172 -14.44 9.34 4.72
CA ALA A 172 -14.37 10.80 4.85
C ALA A 172 -15.78 11.41 5.01
N GLU A 173 -16.76 10.96 4.22
CA GLU A 173 -18.17 11.37 4.35
C GLU A 173 -18.75 10.98 5.72
N PHE A 174 -18.48 9.76 6.20
CA PHE A 174 -18.88 9.35 7.56
C PHE A 174 -18.22 10.22 8.65
N LYS A 175 -16.93 10.56 8.53
CA LYS A 175 -16.26 11.48 9.46
C LYS A 175 -16.88 12.87 9.44
N GLN A 176 -17.22 13.40 8.28
CA GLN A 176 -17.88 14.69 8.14
C GLN A 176 -19.29 14.68 8.74
N THR A 177 -20.04 13.59 8.54
CA THR A 177 -21.37 13.37 9.14
C THR A 177 -21.28 13.29 10.67
N VAL A 178 -20.32 12.53 11.21
CA VAL A 178 -20.08 12.45 12.67
C VAL A 178 -19.64 13.80 13.24
N ALA A 179 -18.86 14.60 12.51
CA ALA A 179 -18.49 15.95 12.92
C ALA A 179 -19.72 16.88 13.00
N LEU A 180 -20.62 16.81 12.01
CA LEU A 180 -21.87 17.57 12.00
C LEU A 180 -22.79 17.17 13.17
N ILE A 181 -22.97 15.87 13.42
CA ILE A 181 -23.74 15.36 14.55
C ILE A 181 -23.14 15.81 15.88
N ARG A 182 -21.81 15.77 16.03
CA ARG A 182 -21.13 16.28 17.23
C ARG A 182 -21.32 17.78 17.43
N GLN A 183 -21.32 18.57 16.35
CA GLN A 183 -21.61 20.01 16.44
C GLN A 183 -23.05 20.23 16.91
N GLN A 184 -24.04 19.58 16.29
CA GLN A 184 -25.45 19.69 16.71
C GLN A 184 -25.65 19.25 18.17
N LEU A 185 -24.99 18.18 18.60
CA LEU A 185 -25.06 17.72 19.99
C LEU A 185 -24.45 18.76 20.95
N ALA A 186 -23.33 19.39 20.59
CA ALA A 186 -22.70 20.43 21.38
C ALA A 186 -23.58 21.70 21.48
N GLU A 187 -24.20 22.12 20.37
CA GLU A 187 -25.17 23.23 20.34
C GLU A 187 -26.38 22.93 21.24
N GLN A 188 -26.95 21.72 21.13
CA GLN A 188 -28.08 21.29 21.97
C GLN A 188 -27.68 21.21 23.45
N GLN A 189 -26.48 20.75 23.77
CA GLN A 189 -25.97 20.69 25.14
C GLN A 189 -25.70 22.08 25.73
N GLN A 190 -25.28 23.04 24.91
CA GLN A 190 -25.18 24.46 25.29
C GLN A 190 -26.56 25.07 25.56
N GLN A 191 -27.55 24.72 24.74
CA GLN A 191 -28.94 25.18 24.90
C GLN A 191 -29.57 24.64 26.20
N ILE A 192 -29.36 23.36 26.51
CA ILE A 192 -29.77 22.75 27.80
C ILE A 192 -29.09 23.45 28.98
N GLN A 193 -27.80 23.79 28.90
CA GLN A 193 -27.12 24.55 29.96
C GLN A 193 -27.70 25.95 30.16
N ALA A 194 -28.05 26.65 29.07
CA ALA A 194 -28.69 27.97 29.14
C ALA A 194 -30.09 27.89 29.78
N GLU A 195 -30.91 26.91 29.38
CA GLU A 195 -32.22 26.66 30.00
C GLU A 195 -32.08 26.28 31.49
N GLN A 196 -31.07 25.50 31.86
CA GLN A 196 -30.81 25.10 33.24
C GLN A 196 -30.37 26.29 34.12
N GLN A 197 -29.54 27.21 33.58
CA GLN A 197 -29.22 28.47 34.26
C GLN A 197 -30.44 29.38 34.39
N GLN A 198 -31.29 29.46 33.36
CA GLN A 198 -32.53 30.22 33.39
C GLN A 198 -33.49 29.67 34.45
N ALA A 199 -33.66 28.34 34.52
CA ALA A 199 -34.46 27.67 35.54
C ALA A 199 -33.92 27.90 36.96
N GLN A 200 -32.59 27.88 37.16
CA GLN A 200 -31.97 28.25 38.44
C GLN A 200 -32.26 29.70 38.83
N SER A 201 -32.21 30.64 37.88
CA SER A 201 -32.51 32.06 38.15
C SER A 201 -33.99 32.28 38.53
N LEU A 202 -34.91 31.57 37.87
CA LEU A 202 -36.34 31.55 38.20
C LEU A 202 -36.60 30.93 39.58
N ASN A 203 -35.90 29.86 39.93
CA ASN A 203 -36.04 29.22 41.24
C ASN A 203 -35.50 30.12 42.37
N ALA A 204 -34.40 30.84 42.14
CA ALA A 204 -33.89 31.84 43.07
C ALA A 204 -34.86 33.03 43.25
N GLN A 205 -35.53 33.48 42.18
CA GLN A 205 -36.60 34.48 42.28
C GLN A 205 -37.81 33.95 43.08
N LEU A 206 -38.22 32.70 42.86
CA LEU A 206 -39.30 32.07 43.62
C LEU A 206 -38.96 31.93 45.12
N GLN A 207 -37.71 31.58 45.46
CA GLN A 207 -37.24 31.57 46.85
C GLN A 207 -37.26 32.98 47.48
N ALA A 208 -36.77 34.00 46.78
CA ALA A 208 -36.79 35.37 47.28
C ALA A 208 -38.23 35.88 47.52
N VAL A 209 -39.18 35.53 46.63
CA VAL A 209 -40.62 35.84 46.82
C VAL A 209 -41.21 35.06 47.99
N ALA A 210 -40.82 33.80 48.19
CA ALA A 210 -41.27 32.99 49.33
C ALA A 210 -40.75 33.54 50.68
N GLU A 211 -39.48 33.94 50.76
CA GLU A 211 -38.92 34.61 51.95
C GLU A 211 -39.60 35.96 52.21
N GLN A 212 -39.88 36.74 51.18
CA GLN A 212 -40.60 38.01 51.30
C GLN A 212 -42.04 37.82 51.80
N LEU A 213 -42.73 36.77 51.35
CA LEU A 213 -44.02 36.34 51.89
C LEU A 213 -43.91 35.92 53.36
N GLN A 214 -42.93 35.08 53.71
CA GLN A 214 -42.74 34.60 55.08
C GLN A 214 -42.43 35.74 56.08
N ASN A 215 -41.61 36.72 55.68
CA ASN A 215 -41.36 37.92 56.46
C ASN A 215 -42.63 38.77 56.62
N SER A 216 -43.42 38.92 55.57
CA SER A 216 -44.71 39.64 55.62
C SER A 216 -45.71 38.95 56.57
N THR A 217 -45.71 37.62 56.63
CA THR A 217 -46.52 36.85 57.59
C THR A 217 -46.05 37.06 59.03
N GLN A 218 -44.74 37.04 59.29
CA GLN A 218 -44.21 37.32 60.64
C GLN A 218 -44.51 38.74 61.13
N ASP A 219 -44.45 39.74 60.25
CA ASP A 219 -44.83 41.12 60.61
C ASP A 219 -46.34 41.25 60.85
N ALA A 220 -47.17 40.49 60.14
CA ALA A 220 -48.61 40.39 60.43
C ALA A 220 -48.88 39.74 61.79
N GLU A 221 -48.23 38.61 62.11
CA GLU A 221 -48.34 37.94 63.42
C GLU A 221 -47.89 38.84 64.58
N ARG A 222 -46.78 39.59 64.41
CA ARG A 222 -46.33 40.60 65.38
C ARG A 222 -47.33 41.74 65.58
N SER A 223 -47.93 42.22 64.49
CA SER A 223 -48.98 43.24 64.55
C SER A 223 -50.25 42.73 65.26
N GLU A 224 -50.58 41.45 65.08
CA GLU A 224 -51.71 40.81 65.75
C GLU A 224 -51.44 40.57 67.25
N GLN A 225 -50.24 40.14 67.64
CA GLN A 225 -49.82 40.09 69.04
C GLN A 225 -49.84 41.48 69.71
N GLY A 226 -49.37 42.51 69.00
CA GLY A 226 -49.45 43.90 69.47
C GLY A 226 -50.90 44.39 69.68
N ARG A 227 -51.83 44.00 68.79
CA ARG A 227 -53.26 44.26 68.99
C ARG A 227 -53.82 43.52 70.20
N GLN A 228 -53.46 42.25 70.41
CA GLN A 228 -53.92 41.48 71.57
C GLN A 228 -53.43 42.09 72.89
N GLN A 229 -52.16 42.54 72.96
CA GLN A 229 -51.63 43.25 74.12
C GLN A 229 -52.39 44.56 74.39
N LEU A 230 -52.60 45.41 73.38
CA LEU A 230 -53.38 46.64 73.51
C LEU A 230 -54.84 46.38 73.94
N GLN A 231 -55.44 45.29 73.45
CA GLN A 231 -56.80 44.90 73.84
C GLN A 231 -56.86 44.42 75.30
N GLN A 232 -55.80 43.79 75.79
CA GLN A 232 -55.66 43.34 77.17
C GLN A 232 -55.40 44.52 78.13
N GLU A 233 -54.55 45.48 77.75
CA GLU A 233 -54.34 46.74 78.48
C GLU A 233 -55.63 47.58 78.53
N LEU A 234 -56.38 47.66 77.42
CA LEU A 234 -57.67 48.36 77.40
C LEU A 234 -58.68 47.72 78.36
N ALA A 235 -58.78 46.39 78.39
CA ALA A 235 -59.63 45.67 79.34
C ALA A 235 -59.21 45.91 80.80
N GLN A 236 -57.89 45.94 81.06
CA GLN A 236 -57.34 46.21 82.40
C GLN A 236 -57.61 47.66 82.85
N SER A 237 -57.49 48.63 81.94
CA SER A 237 -57.87 50.03 82.19
C SER A 237 -59.36 50.18 82.48
N LEU A 238 -60.22 49.41 81.80
CA LEU A 238 -61.67 49.44 82.00
C LEU A 238 -62.07 48.84 83.36
N ALA A 239 -61.38 47.78 83.79
CA ALA A 239 -61.54 47.21 85.13
C ALA A 239 -61.10 48.20 86.24
N LEU A 240 -59.94 48.86 86.07
CA LEU A 240 -59.48 49.90 86.99
C LEU A 240 -60.47 51.08 87.08
N GLN A 241 -61.04 51.51 85.94
CA GLN A 241 -62.05 52.57 85.91
C GLN A 241 -63.32 52.17 86.66
N GLN A 242 -63.81 50.93 86.48
CA GLN A 242 -64.96 50.44 87.23
C GLN A 242 -64.69 50.43 88.75
N GLN A 243 -63.50 50.02 89.17
CA GLN A 243 -63.09 50.08 90.57
C GLN A 243 -63.07 51.53 91.10
N THR A 244 -62.53 52.50 90.34
CA THR A 244 -62.53 53.91 90.77
C THR A 244 -63.94 54.48 90.85
N THR A 245 -64.87 54.07 89.98
CA THR A 245 -66.28 54.48 90.10
C THR A 245 -66.98 53.89 91.32
N ALA A 246 -66.67 52.64 91.70
CA ALA A 246 -67.22 52.02 92.91
C ALA A 246 -66.70 52.71 94.19
N GLU A 247 -65.41 53.03 94.24
CA GLU A 247 -64.79 53.78 95.34
C GLU A 247 -65.36 55.20 95.48
N ASN A 248 -65.57 55.91 94.36
CA ASN A 248 -66.24 57.21 94.38
C ASN A 248 -67.69 57.12 94.89
N HIS A 249 -68.43 56.07 94.52
CA HIS A 249 -69.81 55.90 95.00
C HIS A 249 -69.87 55.62 96.52
N SER A 250 -68.89 54.89 97.05
CA SER A 250 -68.72 54.67 98.49
C SER A 250 -68.41 55.98 99.25
N LEU A 251 -67.49 56.79 98.73
CA LEU A 251 -67.16 58.12 99.29
C LEU A 251 -68.37 59.07 99.25
N GLN A 252 -69.19 59.00 98.20
CA GLN A 252 -70.40 59.81 98.06
C GLN A 252 -71.49 59.44 99.10
N GLN A 253 -71.61 58.16 99.46
CA GLN A 253 -72.45 57.72 100.59
C GLN A 253 -71.92 58.22 101.95
N GLN A 254 -70.59 58.22 102.16
CA GLN A 254 -70.00 58.76 103.40
C GLN A 254 -70.21 60.27 103.56
N LEU A 255 -70.21 61.03 102.46
CA LEU A 255 -70.54 62.46 102.50
C LEU A 255 -72.01 62.73 102.86
N GLN A 256 -72.95 61.88 102.41
CA GLN A 256 -74.36 62.00 102.80
C GLN A 256 -74.60 61.71 104.27
N SER A 257 -73.93 60.70 104.87
CA SER A 257 -74.07 60.44 106.31
C SER A 257 -73.43 61.52 107.19
N ALA A 258 -72.28 62.08 106.78
CA ALA A 258 -71.69 63.24 107.45
C ALA A 258 -72.59 64.48 107.41
N SER A 259 -73.26 64.75 106.28
CA SER A 259 -74.19 65.87 106.15
C SER A 259 -75.40 65.77 107.09
N GLN A 260 -75.86 64.56 107.44
CA GLN A 260 -76.96 64.35 108.38
C GLN A 260 -76.55 64.52 109.85
N GLN A 261 -75.26 64.44 110.18
CA GLN A 261 -74.76 64.70 111.54
C GLN A 261 -74.56 66.19 111.81
N LEU A 262 -74.27 67.00 110.78
CA LEU A 262 -74.10 68.45 110.91
C LEU A 262 -75.39 69.19 111.33
N SER A 263 -76.56 68.80 110.81
CA SER A 263 -77.85 69.43 111.18
C SER A 263 -78.27 69.18 112.64
N ALA A 264 -77.81 68.07 113.24
CA ALA A 264 -77.96 67.81 114.67
C ALA A 264 -77.06 68.71 115.54
N THR A 265 -76.06 69.38 114.95
CA THR A 265 -75.11 70.23 115.68
C THR A 265 -75.57 71.70 115.71
N GLU A 266 -76.19 72.20 114.64
CA GLU A 266 -76.74 73.57 114.57
C GLU A 266 -77.85 73.83 115.62
N THR A 267 -78.67 72.82 115.90
CA THR A 267 -79.75 72.93 116.91
C THR A 267 -79.23 73.03 118.35
N LEU A 268 -78.06 72.46 118.65
CA LEU A 268 -77.41 72.60 119.95
C LEU A 268 -76.80 74.01 120.13
N GLN A 269 -76.27 74.59 119.04
CA GLN A 269 -75.63 75.91 119.05
C GLN A 269 -76.64 77.04 119.28
N GLN A 270 -77.86 76.91 118.75
CA GLN A 270 -78.94 77.90 118.95
C GLN A 270 -79.41 77.99 120.41
N GLN A 271 -79.33 76.89 121.16
CA GLN A 271 -79.66 76.87 122.59
C GLN A 271 -78.60 77.56 123.46
N GLN A 272 -77.33 77.52 123.05
CA GLN A 272 -76.22 78.17 123.75
C GLN A 272 -76.22 79.70 123.58
N ALA A 273 -76.75 80.21 122.45
CA ALA A 273 -76.86 81.66 122.18
C ALA A 273 -77.79 82.38 123.18
N GLN A 274 -78.90 81.76 123.61
CA GLN A 274 -79.81 82.35 124.59
C GLN A 274 -79.16 82.53 125.98
N GLN A 275 -78.17 81.71 126.33
CA GLN A 275 -77.48 81.77 127.63
C GLN A 275 -76.41 82.87 127.69
N LEU A 276 -75.86 83.28 126.54
CA LEU A 276 -74.90 84.39 126.44
C LEU A 276 -75.59 85.77 126.51
N GLN A 277 -76.82 85.90 125.99
CA GLN A 277 -77.54 87.17 125.96
C GLN A 277 -77.87 87.70 127.36
N GLN A 278 -78.15 86.82 128.34
CA GLN A 278 -78.38 87.23 129.74
C GLN A 278 -77.12 87.73 130.48
N GLN A 279 -75.91 87.37 130.05
CA GLN A 279 -74.68 87.93 130.65
C GLN A 279 -74.34 89.32 130.10
N GLN A 280 -74.82 89.69 128.92
CA GLN A 280 -74.42 90.93 128.27
C GLN A 280 -75.13 92.16 128.86
N GLU A 281 -76.36 92.01 129.37
CA GLU A 281 -77.09 93.08 130.07
C GLU A 281 -76.44 93.50 131.42
N LEU A 282 -75.65 92.61 132.04
CA LEU A 282 -74.93 92.90 133.30
C LEU A 282 -73.62 93.67 133.12
N LEU A 283 -73.05 93.72 131.91
CA LEU A 283 -71.76 94.39 131.64
C LEU A 283 -71.93 95.83 131.11
N VAL A 284 -73.03 96.13 130.41
CA VAL A 284 -73.29 97.48 129.88
C VAL A 284 -73.49 98.49 131.02
N ALA A 285 -74.17 98.09 132.11
CA ALA A 285 -74.38 98.92 133.31
C ALA A 285 -73.10 99.34 134.04
N ASN A 286 -71.94 98.73 133.72
CA ASN A 286 -70.64 99.05 134.33
C ASN A 286 -69.74 99.91 133.42
N THR A 287 -70.07 100.01 132.12
CA THR A 287 -69.22 100.67 131.12
C THR A 287 -69.51 102.17 131.01
N GLU A 288 -70.72 102.63 131.33
CA GLU A 288 -71.09 104.05 131.40
C GLU A 288 -70.42 104.83 132.56
N GLN A 289 -69.65 104.15 133.43
CA GLN A 289 -68.87 104.79 134.50
C GLN A 289 -67.39 105.05 134.13
N LEU A 290 -66.90 104.54 133.01
CA LEU A 290 -65.49 104.62 132.58
C LEU A 290 -65.23 105.65 131.45
N THR A 291 -66.15 106.60 131.30
CA THR A 291 -66.16 107.71 130.33
C THR A 291 -64.94 108.64 130.40
N GLN A 292 -64.35 108.75 131.59
CA GLN A 292 -63.63 109.94 132.11
C GLN A 292 -62.38 110.43 131.35
N THR A 293 -61.42 109.53 131.10
CA THR A 293 -60.13 109.75 131.81
C THR A 293 -58.84 109.86 130.99
N THR A 294 -58.74 109.34 129.75
CA THR A 294 -57.39 109.15 129.13
C THR A 294 -57.24 109.62 127.68
N ALA A 295 -57.90 110.72 127.34
CA ALA A 295 -57.61 111.49 126.12
C ALA A 295 -56.39 112.42 126.30
N ASN A 296 -55.20 111.89 126.66
CA ASN A 296 -54.09 112.78 127.08
C ASN A 296 -52.62 112.29 126.95
N TYR A 297 -52.32 111.21 126.23
CA TYR A 297 -50.93 110.79 125.95
C TYR A 297 -50.78 110.11 124.57
N GLU A 298 -51.19 110.76 123.49
CA GLU A 298 -50.27 111.49 122.59
C GLU A 298 -48.88 111.87 123.15
N LEU A 299 -47.93 112.08 122.21
CA LEU A 299 -46.75 112.93 122.41
C LEU A 299 -45.60 112.43 123.31
N HIS A 300 -45.38 111.11 123.41
CA HIS A 300 -44.02 110.54 123.59
C HIS A 300 -43.80 109.45 122.52
N LEU A 301 -43.71 109.76 121.22
CA LEU A 301 -42.73 110.64 120.57
C LEU A 301 -41.31 110.06 120.70
N GLN A 302 -40.72 109.73 119.53
CA GLN A 302 -39.29 109.47 119.31
C GLN A 302 -38.68 108.21 119.96
N GLN A 303 -37.49 107.84 119.44
CA GLN A 303 -36.57 106.80 119.94
C GLN A 303 -37.12 105.36 119.84
N PHE A 304 -36.72 104.51 118.88
CA PHE A 304 -35.67 104.57 117.86
C PHE A 304 -36.19 103.91 116.57
N SER A 305 -36.42 104.69 115.51
CA SER A 305 -35.52 104.88 114.35
C SER A 305 -35.54 103.73 113.33
N THR A 306 -36.13 103.91 112.15
CA THR A 306 -35.44 104.38 110.91
C THR A 306 -34.29 103.43 110.52
N GLN A 307 -34.46 102.56 109.52
CA GLN A 307 -34.39 102.82 108.05
C GLN A 307 -35.22 101.70 107.32
N LEU A 308 -36.08 101.84 106.28
CA LEU A 308 -36.27 102.81 105.16
C LEU A 308 -35.01 102.99 104.29
N ALA A 309 -34.94 102.76 102.97
CA ALA A 309 -35.83 102.22 101.90
C ALA A 309 -34.92 101.74 100.72
N ALA A 310 -35.33 101.25 99.54
CA ALA A 310 -36.63 101.05 98.84
C ALA A 310 -36.59 99.68 98.08
N GLY A 311 -37.13 99.39 96.87
CA GLY A 311 -37.82 100.14 95.81
C GLY A 311 -38.37 99.17 94.72
N VAL A 312 -39.21 99.65 93.79
CA VAL A 312 -40.24 98.85 93.09
C VAL A 312 -40.23 99.00 91.56
N GLN A 313 -40.71 97.94 90.87
CA GLN A 313 -41.30 97.87 89.52
C GLN A 313 -40.47 97.61 88.24
N ILE A 314 -41.00 96.64 87.46
CA ILE A 314 -40.95 96.45 85.99
C ILE A 314 -39.62 95.95 85.37
N GLN A 315 -39.62 94.71 84.83
CA GLN A 315 -39.49 94.46 83.38
C GLN A 315 -39.79 92.98 82.96
N GLN A 316 -40.79 92.81 82.09
CA GLN A 316 -41.06 91.77 81.07
C GLN A 316 -40.80 90.25 81.25
N GLN A 317 -41.91 89.50 81.05
CA GLN A 317 -42.09 88.34 80.12
C GLN A 317 -41.19 87.10 80.29
N SER A 318 -41.69 85.87 80.54
CA SER A 318 -43.02 85.25 80.38
C SER A 318 -43.49 84.97 78.95
N SER A 319 -42.76 84.15 78.18
CA SER A 319 -43.33 83.38 77.06
C SER A 319 -42.52 82.13 76.67
N GLN A 320 -42.98 80.98 77.17
CA GLN A 320 -43.37 79.80 76.38
C GLN A 320 -42.30 79.08 75.52
N GLU A 321 -41.63 78.11 76.13
CA GLU A 321 -40.71 77.18 75.45
C GLU A 321 -41.30 75.78 75.15
N LEU A 322 -42.62 75.59 75.33
CA LEU A 322 -43.33 74.33 74.98
C LEU A 322 -44.14 74.44 73.66
N ALA A 323 -43.80 75.42 72.81
CA ALA A 323 -44.50 75.71 71.55
C ALA A 323 -43.59 75.62 70.31
N ARG A 324 -42.47 74.87 70.37
CA ARG A 324 -41.54 74.70 69.23
C ARG A 324 -41.57 73.31 68.58
N LEU A 325 -42.48 72.43 69.04
CA LEU A 325 -42.86 71.18 68.37
C LEU A 325 -44.33 71.23 67.91
N MET A 326 -44.87 72.44 67.69
CA MET A 326 -46.24 72.69 67.24
C MET A 326 -46.30 73.62 66.02
N GLN A 327 -45.22 73.70 65.23
CA GLN A 327 -45.16 74.54 64.02
C GLN A 327 -44.41 73.86 62.87
N GLN A 328 -44.81 72.64 62.51
CA GLN A 328 -44.48 72.04 61.22
C GLN A 328 -45.63 71.22 60.61
N LEU A 329 -46.87 71.51 61.00
CA LEU A 329 -48.05 70.76 60.54
C LEU A 329 -49.33 71.62 60.48
N THR A 330 -49.21 72.86 59.97
CA THR A 330 -50.38 73.62 59.51
C THR A 330 -50.02 74.56 58.37
N GLN A 331 -50.03 74.03 57.14
CA GLN A 331 -50.39 74.79 55.94
C GLN A 331 -50.81 73.79 54.84
N SER A 332 -51.97 74.08 54.23
CA SER A 332 -52.59 73.40 53.07
C SER A 332 -53.02 71.93 53.21
N GLU A 333 -54.19 71.51 52.69
CA GLU A 333 -55.35 72.26 52.15
C GLU A 333 -56.57 71.31 52.00
N GLN A 334 -57.79 71.81 52.28
CA GLN A 334 -59.09 71.49 51.63
C GLN A 334 -59.62 70.01 51.62
N ALA A 335 -60.92 69.69 51.75
CA ALA A 335 -62.12 70.46 52.15
C ALA A 335 -63.34 69.52 52.44
N HIS A 336 -64.36 70.06 53.14
CA HIS A 336 -65.79 69.64 53.21
C HIS A 336 -66.18 68.20 53.64
N THR A 337 -66.80 67.95 54.81
CA THR A 337 -68.18 68.26 55.33
C THR A 337 -69.37 67.48 54.72
N ALA A 338 -69.81 66.44 55.43
CA ALA A 338 -71.23 66.00 55.60
C ALA A 338 -71.29 65.15 56.90
N ALA A 339 -71.97 65.48 58.00
CA ALA A 339 -73.34 65.95 58.28
C ALA A 339 -74.34 64.79 58.60
N ASN A 340 -74.62 64.63 59.90
CA ASN A 340 -75.86 64.12 60.54
C ASN A 340 -76.60 62.89 59.95
N GLN A 341 -76.69 61.80 60.74
CA GLN A 341 -77.92 61.41 61.49
C GLN A 341 -77.76 60.09 62.28
N GLN A 342 -78.70 59.84 63.21
CA GLN A 342 -78.99 58.58 63.93
C GLN A 342 -78.14 58.18 65.16
N ILE A 343 -78.12 59.06 66.16
CA ILE A 343 -78.51 58.65 67.52
C ILE A 343 -80.04 58.62 67.54
N ALA A 344 -80.70 57.45 67.70
CA ALA A 344 -82.18 57.42 67.82
C ALA A 344 -82.86 56.16 68.41
N GLN A 345 -82.38 54.91 68.23
CA GLN A 345 -83.32 53.76 68.21
C GLN A 345 -83.18 52.58 69.19
N LEU A 346 -82.14 52.46 70.03
CA LEU A 346 -81.98 51.26 70.90
C LEU A 346 -81.70 51.53 72.38
N GLN A 347 -82.37 52.52 72.99
CA GLN A 347 -82.38 52.66 74.45
C GLN A 347 -83.62 53.39 75.03
N GLN A 348 -84.83 53.00 74.60
CA GLN A 348 -86.09 53.49 75.20
C GLN A 348 -87.14 52.37 75.38
N GLN A 349 -86.82 51.30 76.13
CA GLN A 349 -87.87 50.34 76.52
C GLN A 349 -87.62 49.48 77.78
N ILE A 350 -86.87 49.99 78.77
CA ILE A 350 -86.85 49.40 80.13
C ILE A 350 -87.00 50.51 81.18
N ASN A 351 -88.23 51.00 81.35
CA ASN A 351 -88.70 51.60 82.61
C ASN A 351 -90.24 51.59 82.68
N CYS A 352 -90.80 51.80 83.88
CA CYS A 352 -92.21 51.62 84.30
C CYS A 352 -92.58 50.14 84.56
N GLN A 353 -92.49 49.60 85.78
CA GLN A 353 -93.17 49.88 87.06
C GLN A 353 -94.45 49.07 87.31
N GLN A 354 -94.61 48.67 88.58
CA GLN A 354 -95.71 47.90 89.17
C GLN A 354 -96.99 48.73 89.30
N GLN A 355 -98.18 48.09 89.36
CA GLN A 355 -99.10 48.22 90.51
C GLN A 355 -100.43 47.43 90.41
N ASN A 356 -100.87 46.97 91.59
CA ASN A 356 -102.26 46.73 92.07
C ASN A 356 -103.11 45.57 91.49
N GLY A 357 -103.99 45.05 92.35
CA GLY A 357 -104.88 43.90 92.10
C GLY A 357 -106.34 44.17 92.51
N ALA A 358 -107.02 43.13 93.04
CA ALA A 358 -108.48 42.85 92.96
C ALA A 358 -108.86 42.26 91.58
N ASP A 359 -109.85 41.36 91.45
CA ASP A 359 -111.00 41.06 92.31
C ASP A 359 -111.38 39.56 92.31
N VAL A 360 -112.10 39.07 93.32
CA VAL A 360 -112.25 37.63 93.63
C VAL A 360 -113.40 36.92 92.87
N ASP A 361 -114.40 37.65 92.36
CA ASP A 361 -115.63 37.03 91.82
C ASP A 361 -115.53 36.44 90.40
N GLN A 362 -114.43 36.63 89.65
CA GLN A 362 -114.22 35.90 88.38
C GLN A 362 -113.75 34.45 88.57
N GLN A 363 -113.34 34.07 89.79
CA GLN A 363 -112.62 32.84 90.05
C GLN A 363 -113.49 31.57 89.94
N VAL A 364 -114.82 31.71 89.98
CA VAL A 364 -115.78 30.59 89.86
C VAL A 364 -116.09 30.24 88.40
N GLN A 365 -116.11 31.23 87.48
CA GLN A 365 -116.44 30.98 86.07
C GLN A 365 -115.26 30.41 85.26
N GLN A 366 -114.02 30.75 85.61
CA GLN A 366 -112.83 30.19 84.95
C GLN A 366 -112.61 28.70 85.23
N LEU A 367 -112.93 28.20 86.42
CA LEU A 367 -112.75 26.78 86.77
C LEU A 367 -113.60 25.84 85.90
N GLN A 368 -114.80 26.29 85.49
CA GLN A 368 -115.67 25.49 84.62
C GLN A 368 -115.23 25.49 83.14
N GLN A 369 -114.41 26.47 82.75
CA GLN A 369 -113.79 26.55 81.41
C GLN A 369 -112.42 25.85 81.36
N GLN A 370 -111.70 25.75 82.48
CA GLN A 370 -110.45 24.98 82.57
C GLN A 370 -110.67 23.47 82.41
N LEU A 371 -111.80 22.94 82.90
CA LEU A 371 -112.05 21.49 82.86
C LEU A 371 -112.33 20.94 81.44
N SER A 372 -112.94 21.75 80.56
CA SER A 372 -113.11 21.37 79.15
C SER A 372 -111.80 21.46 78.36
N ALA A 373 -110.98 22.48 78.64
CA ALA A 373 -109.65 22.61 78.04
C ALA A 373 -108.72 21.43 78.41
N GLN A 374 -108.80 20.93 79.64
CA GLN A 374 -107.97 19.82 80.12
C GLN A 374 -108.29 18.48 79.44
N LEU A 375 -109.55 18.27 79.02
CA LEU A 375 -110.00 17.08 78.28
C LEU A 375 -109.50 17.11 76.83
N GLN A 376 -109.51 18.29 76.20
CA GLN A 376 -109.01 18.50 74.84
C GLN A 376 -107.49 18.33 74.76
N GLN A 377 -106.75 18.83 75.78
CA GLN A 377 -105.30 18.62 75.92
C GLN A 377 -104.92 17.14 76.07
N GLN A 378 -105.79 16.27 76.58
CA GLN A 378 -105.50 14.85 76.71
C GLN A 378 -105.54 14.13 75.34
N GLN A 379 -106.48 14.48 74.47
CA GLN A 379 -106.55 13.93 73.10
C GLN A 379 -105.36 14.35 72.22
N GLU A 380 -104.90 15.61 72.32
CA GLU A 380 -103.70 16.07 71.61
C GLU A 380 -102.45 15.29 72.05
N ARG A 381 -102.38 14.90 73.32
CA ARG A 381 -101.25 14.15 73.88
C ARG A 381 -101.19 12.69 73.41
N GLU A 382 -102.35 12.06 73.17
CA GLU A 382 -102.41 10.72 72.56
C GLU A 382 -101.96 10.76 71.09
N GLN A 383 -102.40 11.76 70.31
CA GLN A 383 -101.94 11.93 68.92
C GLN A 383 -100.42 12.19 68.83
N GLN A 384 -99.83 12.94 69.76
CA GLN A 384 -98.37 13.12 69.82
C GLN A 384 -97.61 11.82 70.10
N LEU A 385 -98.13 10.95 70.98
CA LEU A 385 -97.53 9.64 71.28
C LEU A 385 -97.58 8.67 70.09
N GLU A 386 -98.66 8.71 69.30
CA GLU A 386 -98.79 7.91 68.07
C GLU A 386 -97.82 8.41 66.96
N LEU A 387 -97.66 9.73 66.84
CA LEU A 387 -96.68 10.34 65.94
C LEU A 387 -95.24 9.94 66.31
N GLN A 388 -94.91 9.95 67.62
CA GLN A 388 -93.59 9.60 68.12
C GLN A 388 -93.24 8.11 67.91
N LYS A 389 -94.23 7.21 68.01
CA LYS A 389 -94.05 5.79 67.63
C LYS A 389 -93.72 5.61 66.15
N ASN A 390 -94.40 6.34 65.26
CA ASN A 390 -94.13 6.27 63.82
C ASN A 390 -92.74 6.84 63.45
N GLN A 391 -92.28 7.89 64.14
CA GLN A 391 -90.92 8.41 63.98
C GLN A 391 -89.86 7.36 64.38
N LEU A 392 -90.02 6.69 65.53
CA LEU A 392 -89.09 5.66 65.98
C LEU A 392 -88.99 4.47 65.00
N ALA A 393 -90.11 4.09 64.36
CA ALA A 393 -90.14 3.03 63.36
C ALA A 393 -89.43 3.41 62.05
N GLN A 394 -89.53 4.68 61.61
CA GLN A 394 -88.77 5.18 60.47
C GLN A 394 -87.26 5.21 60.76
N GLU A 395 -86.87 5.66 61.96
CA GLU A 395 -85.47 5.72 62.38
C GLU A 395 -84.82 4.32 62.41
N GLN A 396 -85.54 3.31 62.91
CA GLN A 396 -85.11 1.91 62.89
C GLN A 396 -84.93 1.36 61.46
N THR A 397 -85.79 1.77 60.53
CA THR A 397 -85.72 1.35 59.11
C THR A 397 -84.54 2.01 58.39
N ALA A 398 -84.28 3.28 58.65
CA ALA A 398 -83.14 4.02 58.08
C ALA A 398 -81.80 3.42 58.53
N LEU A 399 -81.68 3.07 59.82
CA LEU A 399 -80.47 2.47 60.39
C LEU A 399 -80.17 1.10 59.75
N GLN A 400 -81.20 0.33 59.39
CA GLN A 400 -81.07 -0.96 58.73
C GLN A 400 -80.67 -0.83 57.24
N GLN A 401 -81.08 0.24 56.55
CA GLN A 401 -80.60 0.54 55.19
C GLN A 401 -79.13 0.99 55.17
N VAL A 402 -78.71 1.84 56.11
CA VAL A 402 -77.30 2.29 56.21
C VAL A 402 -76.34 1.11 56.45
N LEU A 403 -76.74 0.15 57.30
CA LEU A 403 -75.94 -1.05 57.59
C LEU A 403 -75.78 -1.97 56.35
N ALA A 404 -76.84 -2.14 55.56
CA ALA A 404 -76.78 -2.89 54.30
C ALA A 404 -75.90 -2.20 53.25
N GLN A 405 -75.92 -0.86 53.19
CA GLN A 405 -75.11 -0.09 52.24
C GLN A 405 -73.61 -0.13 52.60
N GLN A 406 -73.27 -0.10 53.89
CA GLN A 406 -71.89 -0.29 54.38
C GLN A 406 -71.35 -1.70 54.07
N GLN A 407 -72.19 -2.75 54.18
CA GLN A 407 -71.80 -4.11 53.80
C GLN A 407 -71.55 -4.28 52.30
N ALA A 408 -72.29 -3.56 51.44
CA ALA A 408 -72.06 -3.59 49.99
C ALA A 408 -70.71 -2.94 49.61
N GLN A 409 -70.39 -1.77 50.15
CA GLN A 409 -69.14 -1.05 49.85
C GLN A 409 -67.88 -1.83 50.27
N ALA A 410 -67.93 -2.50 51.43
CA ALA A 410 -66.81 -3.33 51.91
C ALA A 410 -66.50 -4.54 50.99
N VAL A 411 -67.50 -5.06 50.27
CA VAL A 411 -67.32 -6.17 49.31
C VAL A 411 -66.75 -5.66 47.98
N GLU A 412 -67.13 -4.47 47.52
CA GLU A 412 -66.56 -3.86 46.31
C GLU A 412 -65.09 -3.47 46.50
N GLU A 413 -64.70 -2.88 47.64
CA GLU A 413 -63.28 -2.61 47.95
C GLU A 413 -62.45 -3.91 47.99
N GLN A 414 -63.00 -4.98 48.58
CA GLN A 414 -62.31 -6.27 48.64
C GLN A 414 -62.11 -6.89 47.24
N GLN A 415 -63.08 -6.76 46.34
CA GLN A 415 -62.92 -7.20 44.94
C GLN A 415 -61.92 -6.35 44.16
N GLN A 416 -61.92 -5.02 44.31
CA GLN A 416 -60.96 -4.16 43.62
C GLN A 416 -59.51 -4.41 44.04
N LEU A 417 -59.24 -4.59 45.33
CA LEU A 417 -57.92 -4.97 45.84
C LEU A 417 -57.44 -6.33 45.30
N GLN A 418 -58.35 -7.29 45.17
CA GLN A 418 -58.03 -8.61 44.62
C GLN A 418 -57.78 -8.58 43.10
N GLN A 419 -58.47 -7.69 42.38
CA GLN A 419 -58.22 -7.41 40.96
C GLN A 419 -56.81 -6.80 40.76
N GLN A 420 -56.46 -5.74 41.52
CA GLN A 420 -55.15 -5.09 41.44
C GLN A 420 -53.97 -6.02 41.76
N LEU A 421 -54.12 -6.90 42.76
CA LEU A 421 -53.11 -7.92 43.07
C LEU A 421 -52.90 -8.91 41.92
N THR A 422 -53.96 -9.22 41.16
CA THR A 422 -53.90 -10.13 40.01
C THR A 422 -53.17 -9.46 38.83
N ASP A 423 -53.52 -8.22 38.51
CA ASP A 423 -52.91 -7.46 37.41
C ASP A 423 -51.42 -7.16 37.68
N SER A 424 -51.07 -6.78 38.92
CA SER A 424 -49.68 -6.55 39.32
C SER A 424 -48.85 -7.85 39.31
N GLY A 425 -49.46 -9.00 39.60
CA GLY A 425 -48.83 -10.32 39.47
C GLY A 425 -48.53 -10.70 38.01
N GLN A 426 -49.44 -10.37 37.09
CA GLN A 426 -49.23 -10.59 35.65
C GLN A 426 -48.14 -9.68 35.08
N GLN A 427 -48.08 -8.40 35.50
CA GLN A 427 -47.00 -7.49 35.10
C GLN A 427 -45.62 -7.96 35.57
N LEU A 428 -45.51 -8.45 36.82
CA LEU A 428 -44.25 -9.01 37.32
C LEU A 428 -43.81 -10.27 36.55
N ALA A 429 -44.76 -11.15 36.18
CA ALA A 429 -44.47 -12.33 35.38
C ALA A 429 -43.99 -11.96 33.95
N ALA A 430 -44.62 -10.96 33.32
CA ALA A 430 -44.20 -10.46 32.02
C ALA A 430 -42.79 -9.84 32.05
N LEU A 431 -42.49 -9.02 33.07
CA LEU A 431 -41.17 -8.41 33.25
C LEU A 431 -40.07 -9.45 33.48
N HIS A 432 -40.40 -10.55 34.17
CA HIS A 432 -39.47 -11.67 34.38
C HIS A 432 -39.17 -12.42 33.07
N ALA A 433 -40.20 -12.64 32.24
CA ALA A 433 -40.04 -13.28 30.93
C ALA A 433 -39.24 -12.40 29.94
N GLU A 434 -39.44 -11.07 29.93
CA GLU A 434 -38.59 -10.16 29.15
C GLU A 434 -37.13 -10.16 29.64
N PHE A 435 -36.91 -10.17 30.95
CA PHE A 435 -35.56 -10.23 31.52
C PHE A 435 -34.83 -11.52 31.14
N GLU A 436 -35.51 -12.67 31.22
CA GLU A 436 -34.96 -13.98 30.85
C GLU A 436 -34.71 -14.08 29.34
N ALA A 437 -35.58 -13.50 28.50
CA ALA A 437 -35.37 -13.40 27.05
C ALA A 437 -34.14 -12.55 26.70
N VAL A 438 -33.97 -11.37 27.31
CA VAL A 438 -32.79 -10.51 27.12
C VAL A 438 -31.51 -11.20 27.62
N GLN A 439 -31.59 -11.97 28.71
CA GLN A 439 -30.46 -12.73 29.23
C GLN A 439 -30.02 -13.87 28.28
N GLN A 440 -30.96 -14.57 27.65
CA GLN A 440 -30.65 -15.53 26.57
C GLN A 440 -30.13 -14.83 25.31
N GLN A 441 -30.65 -13.65 24.97
CA GLN A 441 -30.17 -12.87 23.83
C GLN A 441 -28.72 -12.41 24.01
N LEU A 442 -28.31 -12.08 25.25
CA LEU A 442 -26.92 -11.77 25.60
C LEU A 442 -25.98 -12.99 25.56
N GLN A 443 -26.45 -14.19 25.92
CA GLN A 443 -25.64 -15.41 25.78
C GLN A 443 -25.49 -15.87 24.32
N ASN A 444 -26.45 -15.55 23.46
CA ASN A 444 -26.42 -15.84 22.02
C ASN A 444 -25.84 -14.69 21.16
N SER A 445 -25.46 -13.56 21.77
CA SER A 445 -24.89 -12.41 21.04
C SER A 445 -23.39 -12.56 20.76
N GLU A 446 -22.95 -11.86 19.72
CA GLU A 446 -21.71 -12.06 18.95
C GLU A 446 -20.37 -11.89 19.70
N LEU A 447 -20.37 -11.78 21.03
CA LEU A 447 -19.16 -11.58 21.84
C LEU A 447 -18.06 -12.65 21.62
N PRO A 448 -18.37 -13.95 21.41
CA PRO A 448 -17.36 -14.94 21.04
C PRO A 448 -16.84 -14.76 19.61
N ALA A 449 -17.72 -14.38 18.68
CA ALA A 449 -17.38 -14.18 17.27
C ALA A 449 -16.49 -12.94 17.07
N MET A 450 -16.86 -11.80 17.66
CA MET A 450 -16.07 -10.57 17.63
C MET A 450 -14.70 -10.75 18.30
N LYS A 451 -14.60 -11.60 19.32
CA LYS A 451 -13.33 -11.94 19.97
C LYS A 451 -12.47 -12.86 19.10
N ALA A 452 -13.08 -13.77 18.35
CA ALA A 452 -12.41 -14.58 17.33
C ALA A 452 -11.93 -13.72 16.14
N GLU A 453 -12.76 -12.80 15.63
CA GLU A 453 -12.37 -11.85 14.59
C GLU A 453 -11.22 -10.94 15.03
N LEU A 454 -11.24 -10.41 16.26
CA LEU A 454 -10.14 -9.61 16.79
C LEU A 454 -8.83 -10.43 16.87
N GLN A 455 -8.92 -11.70 17.29
CA GLN A 455 -7.78 -12.61 17.37
C GLN A 455 -7.25 -13.00 15.97
N GLN A 456 -8.15 -13.19 14.99
CA GLN A 456 -7.82 -13.46 13.60
C GLN A 456 -7.22 -12.21 12.92
N ALA A 457 -7.72 -11.01 13.22
CA ALA A 457 -7.15 -9.75 12.77
C ALA A 457 -5.74 -9.54 13.34
N GLN A 458 -5.51 -9.85 14.62
CA GLN A 458 -4.17 -9.82 15.22
C GLN A 458 -3.21 -10.82 14.57
N GLN A 459 -3.64 -12.06 14.30
CA GLN A 459 -2.82 -13.03 13.55
C GLN A 459 -2.52 -12.56 12.13
N THR A 460 -3.50 -11.97 11.44
CA THR A 460 -3.34 -11.44 10.08
C THR A 460 -2.38 -10.25 10.04
N GLN A 461 -2.47 -9.34 11.02
CA GLN A 461 -1.53 -8.23 11.20
C GLN A 461 -0.10 -8.75 11.47
N GLN A 462 0.04 -9.77 12.33
CA GLN A 462 1.35 -10.36 12.64
C GLN A 462 1.95 -11.07 11.42
N GLN A 463 1.14 -11.77 10.60
CA GLN A 463 1.58 -12.32 9.32
C GLN A 463 2.02 -11.23 8.33
N GLN A 464 1.23 -10.15 8.14
CA GLN A 464 1.63 -9.04 7.27
C GLN A 464 2.95 -8.39 7.72
N GLN A 465 3.16 -8.24 9.04
CA GLN A 465 4.39 -7.68 9.57
C GLN A 465 5.62 -8.59 9.31
N LEU A 466 5.44 -9.91 9.41
CA LEU A 466 6.44 -10.92 9.04
C LEU A 466 6.73 -10.91 7.54
N GLN A 467 5.70 -10.76 6.70
CA GLN A 467 5.82 -10.72 5.25
C GLN A 467 6.54 -9.43 4.77
N LEU A 468 6.25 -8.29 5.38
CA LEU A 468 6.98 -7.04 5.18
C LEU A 468 8.46 -7.15 5.59
N GLN A 469 8.75 -7.83 6.70
CA GLN A 469 10.13 -8.08 7.13
C GLN A 469 10.88 -9.01 6.15
N GLN A 470 10.22 -10.04 5.60
CA GLN A 470 10.81 -10.86 4.53
C GLN A 470 11.09 -10.03 3.28
N GLN A 471 10.13 -9.23 2.80
CA GLN A 471 10.35 -8.36 1.64
C GLN A 471 11.49 -7.37 1.87
N GLN A 472 11.65 -6.80 3.08
CA GLN A 472 12.80 -5.95 3.40
C GLN A 472 14.14 -6.69 3.33
N LEU A 473 14.22 -7.93 3.82
CA LEU A 473 15.43 -8.76 3.72
C LEU A 473 15.73 -9.13 2.26
N GLU A 474 14.71 -9.42 1.46
CA GLU A 474 14.84 -9.77 0.05
C GLU A 474 15.28 -8.55 -0.80
N LEU A 475 14.71 -7.37 -0.54
CA LEU A 475 15.17 -6.09 -1.11
C LEU A 475 16.62 -5.76 -0.71
N ALA A 476 17.02 -6.03 0.53
CA ALA A 476 18.39 -5.82 0.99
C ALA A 476 19.37 -6.78 0.28
N ALA A 477 18.99 -8.04 0.10
CA ALA A 477 19.78 -9.03 -0.65
C ALA A 477 19.90 -8.65 -2.14
N GLN A 478 18.81 -8.21 -2.77
CA GLN A 478 18.84 -7.70 -4.16
C GLN A 478 19.70 -6.44 -4.29
N ALA A 479 19.65 -5.52 -3.33
CA ALA A 479 20.50 -4.32 -3.32
C ALA A 479 22.00 -4.68 -3.18
N GLN A 480 22.34 -5.69 -2.37
CA GLN A 480 23.70 -6.23 -2.30
C GLN A 480 24.13 -6.86 -3.63
N LEU A 481 23.27 -7.66 -4.27
CA LEU A 481 23.56 -8.27 -5.58
C LEU A 481 23.74 -7.22 -6.69
N ILE A 482 22.92 -6.17 -6.72
CA ILE A 482 23.08 -5.02 -7.64
C ILE A 482 24.41 -4.30 -7.36
N THR A 483 24.85 -4.24 -6.11
CA THR A 483 26.12 -3.63 -5.73
C THR A 483 27.31 -4.47 -6.18
N SER A 484 27.28 -5.80 -5.99
CA SER A 484 28.34 -6.70 -6.47
C SER A 484 28.43 -6.70 -8.00
N LEU A 485 27.29 -6.80 -8.70
CA LEU A 485 27.24 -6.70 -10.16
C LEU A 485 27.75 -5.35 -10.68
N LYS A 486 27.51 -4.25 -9.95
CA LYS A 486 28.09 -2.93 -10.28
C LYS A 486 29.61 -2.86 -10.10
N THR A 487 30.18 -3.62 -9.18
CA THR A 487 31.65 -3.72 -9.04
C THR A 487 32.28 -4.67 -10.06
N GLU A 488 31.59 -5.73 -10.47
CA GLU A 488 32.10 -6.71 -11.45
C GLU A 488 31.93 -6.26 -12.91
N MET A 489 30.89 -5.48 -13.24
CA MET A 489 30.69 -4.91 -14.58
C MET A 489 31.93 -4.20 -15.16
N PRO A 490 32.57 -3.21 -14.49
CA PRO A 490 33.72 -2.50 -15.07
C PRO A 490 34.94 -3.40 -15.32
N ASP A 491 35.12 -4.47 -14.52
CA ASP A 491 36.16 -5.47 -14.76
C ASP A 491 35.84 -6.30 -16.01
N HIS A 492 34.58 -6.72 -16.18
CA HIS A 492 34.14 -7.41 -17.40
C HIS A 492 34.17 -6.52 -18.65
N GLU A 493 33.79 -5.24 -18.56
CA GLU A 493 33.96 -4.26 -19.66
C GLU A 493 35.44 -4.10 -20.03
N THR A 494 36.33 -4.06 -19.02
CA THR A 494 37.77 -3.98 -19.23
C THR A 494 38.33 -5.25 -19.90
N GLN A 495 37.92 -6.43 -19.46
CA GLN A 495 38.26 -7.71 -20.10
C GLN A 495 37.76 -7.76 -21.55
N LEU A 496 36.52 -7.34 -21.81
CA LEU A 496 35.92 -7.35 -23.14
C LEU A 496 36.63 -6.37 -24.07
N ARG A 497 37.06 -5.21 -23.56
CA ARG A 497 37.92 -4.25 -24.28
C ARG A 497 39.31 -4.83 -24.59
N GLN A 498 39.96 -5.50 -23.65
CA GLN A 498 41.23 -6.21 -23.89
C GLN A 498 41.08 -7.33 -24.94
N LEU A 499 39.98 -8.07 -24.92
CA LEU A 499 39.66 -9.08 -25.93
C LEU A 499 39.40 -8.46 -27.32
N GLN A 500 38.77 -7.28 -27.38
CA GLN A 500 38.62 -6.53 -28.63
C GLN A 500 39.98 -6.03 -29.16
N GLU A 501 40.84 -5.47 -28.31
CA GLU A 501 42.17 -5.00 -28.68
C GLU A 501 43.08 -6.13 -29.17
N THR A 502 43.08 -7.28 -28.49
CA THR A 502 43.81 -8.48 -28.95
C THR A 502 43.22 -9.06 -30.25
N ASN A 503 41.90 -9.02 -30.45
CA ASN A 503 41.28 -9.43 -31.71
C ASN A 503 41.67 -8.51 -32.88
N ILE A 504 41.77 -7.20 -32.64
CA ILE A 504 42.27 -6.23 -33.63
C ILE A 504 43.74 -6.51 -33.97
N LEU A 505 44.58 -6.77 -32.97
CA LEU A 505 46.00 -7.11 -33.18
C LEU A 505 46.15 -8.41 -34.00
N LEU A 506 45.39 -9.46 -33.67
CA LEU A 506 45.39 -10.71 -34.42
C LEU A 506 44.89 -10.53 -35.87
N LYS A 507 43.89 -9.66 -36.10
CA LYS A 507 43.45 -9.29 -37.46
C LYS A 507 44.54 -8.56 -38.23
N GLN A 508 45.28 -7.64 -37.60
CA GLN A 508 46.42 -6.96 -38.22
C GLN A 508 47.56 -7.93 -38.54
N GLN A 509 47.89 -8.86 -37.63
CA GLN A 509 48.89 -9.90 -37.88
C GLN A 509 48.47 -10.83 -39.03
N ASN A 510 47.21 -11.27 -39.07
CA ASN A 510 46.68 -12.08 -40.18
C ASN A 510 46.70 -11.31 -41.51
N ALA A 511 46.38 -10.01 -41.52
CA ALA A 511 46.47 -9.18 -42.71
C ALA A 511 47.92 -9.05 -43.22
N SER A 512 48.87 -8.78 -42.31
CA SER A 512 50.31 -8.71 -42.63
C SER A 512 50.86 -10.05 -43.12
N ALA A 513 50.46 -11.17 -42.52
CA ALA A 513 50.83 -12.51 -42.97
C ALA A 513 50.23 -12.83 -44.35
N ALA A 514 48.98 -12.43 -44.61
CA ALA A 514 48.33 -12.60 -45.91
C ALA A 514 49.01 -11.76 -47.01
N GLU A 515 49.41 -10.53 -46.69
CA GLU A 515 50.21 -9.66 -47.57
C GLU A 515 51.58 -10.30 -47.87
N HIS A 516 52.32 -10.72 -46.84
CA HIS A 516 53.60 -11.39 -46.99
C HIS A 516 53.49 -12.67 -47.84
N HIS A 517 52.46 -13.49 -47.64
CA HIS A 517 52.19 -14.65 -48.50
C HIS A 517 51.77 -14.26 -49.92
N SER A 518 51.14 -13.10 -50.12
CA SER A 518 50.88 -12.55 -51.46
C SER A 518 52.19 -12.18 -52.17
N THR A 519 53.05 -11.42 -51.50
CA THR A 519 54.39 -11.05 -52.00
C THR A 519 55.23 -12.29 -52.30
N GLN A 520 55.26 -13.28 -51.41
CA GLN A 520 55.95 -14.56 -51.64
C GLN A 520 55.42 -15.29 -52.89
N ARG A 521 54.09 -15.35 -53.10
CA ARG A 521 53.50 -15.98 -54.28
C ARG A 521 53.87 -15.25 -55.56
N GLU A 522 53.87 -13.92 -55.57
CA GLU A 522 54.30 -13.14 -56.74
C GLU A 522 55.81 -13.29 -56.99
N THR A 523 56.65 -13.30 -55.96
CA THR A 523 58.09 -13.61 -56.11
C THR A 523 58.32 -15.01 -56.70
N ILE A 524 57.61 -16.02 -56.22
CA ILE A 524 57.69 -17.39 -56.77
C ILE A 524 57.23 -17.43 -58.23
N LYS A 525 56.18 -16.68 -58.59
CA LYS A 525 55.69 -16.55 -59.96
C LYS A 525 56.74 -15.90 -60.88
N GLN A 526 57.32 -14.78 -60.46
CA GLN A 526 58.41 -14.12 -61.19
C GLN A 526 59.64 -15.02 -61.35
N LEU A 527 60.02 -15.77 -60.32
CA LEU A 527 61.12 -16.76 -60.41
C LEU A 527 60.80 -17.89 -61.39
N ARG A 528 59.55 -18.39 -61.42
CA ARG A 528 59.10 -19.40 -62.40
C ARG A 528 59.12 -18.87 -63.82
N GLU A 529 58.70 -17.62 -64.02
CA GLU A 529 58.70 -16.95 -65.33
C GLU A 529 60.13 -16.73 -65.83
N ASN A 530 61.03 -16.22 -64.99
CA ASN A 530 62.47 -16.10 -65.30
C ASN A 530 63.10 -17.47 -65.64
N LEU A 531 62.75 -18.54 -64.92
CA LEU A 531 63.22 -19.90 -65.23
C LEU A 531 62.66 -20.45 -66.55
N ALA A 532 61.44 -20.07 -66.93
CA ALA A 532 60.86 -20.42 -68.23
C ALA A 532 61.60 -19.70 -69.36
N GLN A 533 61.83 -18.39 -69.24
CA GLN A 533 62.60 -17.59 -70.20
C GLN A 533 64.05 -18.10 -70.33
N LEU A 534 64.70 -18.49 -69.23
CA LEU A 534 66.04 -19.10 -69.25
C LEU A 534 66.07 -20.46 -69.97
N ARG A 535 65.00 -21.26 -69.85
CA ARG A 535 64.89 -22.53 -70.60
C ARG A 535 64.65 -22.30 -72.08
N GLU A 536 63.76 -21.38 -72.45
CA GLU A 536 63.47 -21.02 -73.83
C GLU A 536 64.71 -20.45 -74.54
N THR A 537 65.41 -19.50 -73.92
CA THR A 537 66.66 -18.95 -74.46
C THR A 537 67.76 -20.00 -74.61
N SER A 538 67.87 -20.95 -73.66
CA SER A 538 68.79 -22.09 -73.77
C SER A 538 68.43 -23.04 -74.92
N GLN A 539 67.13 -23.34 -75.11
CA GLN A 539 66.66 -24.17 -76.23
C GLN A 539 66.90 -23.49 -77.59
N LEU A 540 66.63 -22.19 -77.71
CA LEU A 540 66.91 -21.40 -78.91
C LEU A 540 68.42 -21.36 -79.22
N ALA A 541 69.27 -21.21 -78.19
CA ALA A 541 70.72 -21.25 -78.36
C ALA A 541 71.22 -22.63 -78.82
N GLN A 542 70.67 -23.73 -78.28
CA GLN A 542 70.98 -25.09 -78.72
C GLN A 542 70.53 -25.35 -80.16
N ALA A 543 69.33 -24.93 -80.53
CA ALA A 543 68.83 -25.05 -81.91
C ALA A 543 69.69 -24.26 -82.90
N ALA A 544 70.07 -23.03 -82.56
CA ALA A 544 70.99 -22.22 -83.37
C ALA A 544 72.39 -22.87 -83.49
N GLN A 545 72.90 -23.48 -82.42
CA GLN A 545 74.17 -24.20 -82.44
C GLN A 545 74.10 -25.44 -83.34
N GLN A 546 73.01 -26.21 -83.31
CA GLN A 546 72.78 -27.34 -84.21
C GLN A 546 72.73 -26.89 -85.67
N GLN A 547 71.95 -25.85 -85.99
CA GLN A 547 71.86 -25.29 -87.34
C GLN A 547 73.23 -24.80 -87.86
N LEU A 548 74.03 -24.13 -87.02
CA LEU A 548 75.40 -23.71 -87.38
C LEU A 548 76.33 -24.91 -87.57
N SER A 549 76.16 -25.99 -86.81
CA SER A 549 76.93 -27.23 -86.98
C SER A 549 76.62 -27.90 -88.33
N GLU A 550 75.33 -28.00 -88.69
CA GLU A 550 74.89 -28.53 -89.98
C GLU A 550 75.40 -27.69 -91.16
N GLN A 551 75.32 -26.35 -91.06
CA GLN A 551 75.88 -25.45 -92.08
C GLN A 551 77.40 -25.60 -92.22
N ASN A 552 78.13 -25.74 -91.11
CA ASN A 552 79.58 -26.00 -91.17
C ASN A 552 79.89 -27.35 -91.81
N GLN A 553 79.10 -28.39 -91.54
CA GLN A 553 79.26 -29.70 -92.17
C GLN A 553 79.02 -29.64 -93.69
N GLN A 554 77.95 -28.97 -94.13
CA GLN A 554 77.67 -28.73 -95.55
C GLN A 554 78.79 -27.93 -96.23
N LEU A 555 79.36 -26.92 -95.56
CA LEU A 555 80.51 -26.17 -96.08
C LEU A 555 81.78 -27.03 -96.17
N LEU A 556 82.03 -27.92 -95.20
CA LEU A 556 83.15 -28.87 -95.25
C LEU A 556 82.98 -29.88 -96.39
N GLU A 557 81.76 -30.34 -96.66
CA GLU A 557 81.42 -31.18 -97.82
C GLU A 557 81.64 -30.44 -99.15
N GLN A 558 81.21 -29.18 -99.27
CA GLN A 558 81.48 -28.36 -100.45
C GLN A 558 82.99 -28.11 -100.65
N VAL A 559 83.74 -27.84 -99.58
CA VAL A 559 85.20 -27.66 -99.64
C VAL A 559 85.91 -28.97 -100.01
N SER A 560 85.46 -30.13 -99.51
CA SER A 560 86.04 -31.42 -99.88
C SER A 560 85.72 -31.79 -101.33
N PHE A 561 84.51 -31.48 -101.83
CA PHE A 561 84.14 -31.60 -103.23
C PHE A 561 85.01 -30.72 -104.13
N VAL A 562 85.18 -29.43 -103.80
CA VAL A 562 86.04 -28.50 -104.56
C VAL A 562 87.50 -28.95 -104.53
N LYS A 563 88.02 -29.42 -103.39
CA LYS A 563 89.38 -30.02 -103.30
C LYS A 563 89.54 -31.25 -104.19
N THR A 564 88.56 -32.15 -104.18
CA THR A 564 88.59 -33.39 -104.99
C THR A 564 88.50 -33.06 -106.49
N ASN A 565 87.62 -32.13 -106.87
CA ASN A 565 87.44 -31.72 -108.26
C ASN A 565 88.66 -30.94 -108.80
N SER A 566 89.23 -30.03 -107.99
CA SER A 566 90.46 -29.32 -108.34
C SER A 566 91.67 -30.25 -108.40
N ALA A 567 91.82 -31.22 -107.48
CA ALA A 567 92.85 -32.25 -107.56
C ALA A 567 92.73 -33.09 -108.85
N SER A 568 91.52 -33.56 -109.19
CA SER A 568 91.26 -34.29 -110.44
C SER A 568 91.54 -33.44 -111.69
N THR A 569 91.21 -32.14 -111.64
CA THR A 569 91.53 -31.18 -112.71
C THR A 569 93.04 -30.97 -112.85
N ILE A 570 93.76 -30.83 -111.74
CA ILE A 570 95.22 -30.74 -111.71
C ILE A 570 95.84 -32.02 -112.28
N GLU A 571 95.42 -33.22 -111.85
CA GLU A 571 95.90 -34.49 -112.42
C GLU A 571 95.68 -34.55 -113.95
N ARG A 572 94.50 -34.16 -114.42
CA ARG A 572 94.18 -34.14 -115.85
C ARG A 572 95.06 -33.14 -116.62
N LEU A 573 95.31 -31.95 -116.05
CA LEU A 573 96.19 -30.95 -116.65
C LEU A 573 97.65 -31.40 -116.65
N THR A 574 98.13 -32.00 -115.55
CA THR A 574 99.47 -32.59 -115.45
C THR A 574 99.67 -33.70 -116.48
N ARG A 575 98.76 -34.66 -116.59
CA ARG A 575 98.81 -35.72 -117.61
C ARG A 575 98.79 -35.15 -119.03
N ASN A 576 98.01 -34.09 -119.27
CA ASN A 576 97.98 -33.42 -120.58
C ASN A 576 99.29 -32.69 -120.90
N TRP A 577 99.89 -32.04 -119.90
CA TRP A 577 101.20 -31.39 -120.02
C TRP A 577 102.33 -32.39 -120.23
N GLU A 578 102.33 -33.52 -119.49
CA GLU A 578 103.28 -34.64 -119.70
C GLU A 578 103.17 -35.20 -121.11
N GLN A 579 101.95 -35.41 -121.62
CA GLN A 579 101.72 -35.84 -123.00
C GLN A 579 102.19 -34.81 -124.03
N ALA A 580 101.99 -33.51 -123.78
CA ALA A 580 102.47 -32.43 -124.63
C ALA A 580 104.01 -32.36 -124.63
N GLN A 581 104.64 -32.47 -123.46
CA GLN A 581 106.10 -32.47 -123.33
C GLN A 581 106.73 -33.71 -123.97
N ALA A 582 106.11 -34.88 -123.85
CA ALA A 582 106.54 -36.09 -124.55
C ALA A 582 106.45 -35.93 -126.07
N LYS A 583 105.38 -35.31 -126.59
CA LYS A 583 105.28 -34.96 -128.02
C LYS A 583 106.35 -33.96 -128.46
N ILE A 584 106.64 -32.93 -127.66
CA ILE A 584 107.72 -31.97 -127.94
C ILE A 584 109.07 -32.69 -128.01
N ARG A 585 109.41 -33.53 -127.01
CA ARG A 585 110.65 -34.32 -127.04
C ARG A 585 110.75 -35.23 -128.27
N ASN A 586 109.66 -35.87 -128.67
CA ASN A 586 109.63 -36.69 -129.88
C ASN A 586 109.84 -35.86 -131.16
N LEU A 587 109.32 -34.63 -131.21
CA LEU A 587 109.55 -33.70 -132.33
C LEU A 587 110.98 -33.12 -132.31
N GLU A 588 111.55 -32.84 -131.15
CA GLU A 588 112.96 -32.42 -131.00
C GLU A 588 113.92 -33.53 -131.44
N GLN A 589 113.67 -34.78 -131.02
CA GLN A 589 114.43 -35.95 -131.50
C GLN A 589 114.25 -36.19 -133.00
N GLY A 590 113.04 -36.01 -133.53
CA GLY A 590 112.74 -36.09 -134.96
C GLY A 590 113.23 -34.89 -135.78
N SER A 591 113.69 -33.82 -135.14
CA SER A 591 114.28 -32.63 -135.78
C SER A 591 115.82 -32.59 -135.66
N LEU A 592 116.41 -33.57 -134.99
CA LEU A 592 117.86 -33.80 -134.87
C LEU A 592 118.31 -35.00 -135.74
N ALA A 593 117.44 -35.45 -136.64
CA ALA A 593 117.68 -36.41 -137.71
C ALA A 593 117.31 -35.78 -139.07
#